data_AF-A0A1E5WAZ8-F1
#
_entry.id   AF-A0A1E5WAZ8-F1
#
_cell.length_a   1.000
_cell.length_b   1.000
_cell.length_c   1.000
_cell.angle_alpha   90.00
_cell.angle_beta   90.00
_cell.angle_gamma   90.00
#
_symmetry.space_group_name_H-M   'P 1'
#
loop_
_entity.id
_entity.type
_entity.pdbx_description
1 polymer ?
#
loop_
_entity_poly.entity_id
_entity_poly.type
_entity_poly.pdbx_seq_one_letter_code
_entity_poly.pdbx_strand_id
1 'polypeptide(L)'
;LLSVKCSQIWCFLQILAVCHLLFALSLLAGDYGNENVQLVKSISDLQLPKAAILGNHDCWHTHQFSEKKADRVRLQLERYGVNDMAGSAKKIYDAAAGAPEGNSVVLLAHNGPTGLGSRMDDICGRDWVPGAGDHGDPDLERAVSDLQRETGVSIPLVVFGHMHKSLAYGRGLRKMIAFGANDTIYLNGAVVPRVRYAQASPSYEQNRPEGSVLVAPTSRAFTIVDLSEGRVEKISEVWVLVSGARTELEEETILYKHPREHM
;
A
#
# COMPACT_ATOMS: atom_id res chain seq x y z
N LEU A 1 -1.61 -4.85 27.13
CA LEU A 1 -2.59 -4.39 26.12
C LEU A 1 -2.14 -3.03 25.57
N LEU A 2 -1.42 -3.02 24.44
CA LEU A 2 -1.04 -1.77 23.78
C LEU A 2 -2.29 -1.18 23.13
N SER A 3 -2.78 -0.08 23.72
CA SER A 3 -3.91 0.68 23.21
C SER A 3 -3.51 1.40 21.93
N VAL A 4 -3.64 0.75 20.76
CA VAL A 4 -3.63 1.41 19.44
C VAL A 4 -4.98 2.13 19.27
N LYS A 5 -5.23 3.14 20.11
CA LYS A 5 -6.41 4.00 19.99
C LYS A 5 -6.13 5.05 18.93
N CYS A 6 -6.91 5.00 17.85
CA CYS A 6 -7.35 6.20 17.14
C CYS A 6 -6.25 7.13 16.61
N SER A 7 -5.03 6.67 16.30
CA SER A 7 -3.97 7.58 15.81
C SER A 7 -3.93 7.67 14.29
N GLN A 8 -4.36 6.63 13.55
CA GLN A 8 -4.25 6.60 12.09
C GLN A 8 -5.28 7.51 11.38
N ILE A 9 -6.53 7.59 11.88
CA ILE A 9 -7.58 8.45 11.28
C ILE A 9 -7.15 9.93 11.27
N TRP A 10 -6.71 10.43 12.43
CA TRP A 10 -6.32 11.83 12.61
C TRP A 10 -5.09 12.19 11.77
N CYS A 11 -4.27 11.19 11.41
CA CYS A 11 -3.11 11.40 10.56
C CYS A 11 -3.49 11.84 9.14
N PHE A 12 -4.52 11.26 8.53
CA PHE A 12 -4.87 11.58 7.14
C PHE A 12 -5.32 13.02 6.96
N LEU A 13 -6.17 13.51 7.88
CA LEU A 13 -6.59 14.91 7.91
C LEU A 13 -5.42 15.87 8.18
N GLN A 14 -4.42 15.41 8.92
CA GLN A 14 -3.22 16.19 9.23
C GLN A 14 -2.21 16.20 8.07
N ILE A 15 -2.08 15.13 7.27
CA ILE A 15 -1.24 15.12 6.05
C ILE A 15 -1.80 16.10 5.01
N LEU A 16 -3.13 16.16 4.84
CA LEU A 16 -3.78 17.16 3.96
C LEU A 16 -3.31 18.58 4.31
N ALA A 17 -3.24 18.89 5.61
CA ALA A 17 -2.81 20.18 6.12
C ALA A 17 -1.31 20.45 5.92
N VAL A 18 -0.44 19.43 6.05
CA VAL A 18 1.02 19.59 5.97
C VAL A 18 1.53 19.64 4.54
N CYS A 19 1.04 18.71 3.71
CA CYS A 19 1.44 18.65 2.32
C CYS A 19 0.74 19.71 1.46
N HIS A 20 -0.21 20.47 2.02
CA HIS A 20 -1.10 21.39 1.28
C HIS A 20 -1.80 20.68 0.11
N LEU A 21 -2.12 19.39 0.29
CA LEU A 21 -2.72 18.56 -0.76
C LEU A 21 -4.21 18.42 -0.49
N LEU A 22 -5.01 18.54 -1.54
CA LEU A 22 -6.36 17.99 -1.61
C LEU A 22 -6.23 16.59 -2.18
N PHE A 23 -6.17 15.56 -1.34
CA PHE A 23 -6.13 14.19 -1.84
C PHE A 23 -7.50 13.82 -2.43
N ALA A 24 -7.51 13.49 -3.72
CA ALA A 24 -8.71 12.99 -4.38
C ALA A 24 -9.05 11.55 -3.96
N LEU A 25 -8.07 10.76 -3.52
CA LEU A 25 -8.24 9.34 -3.21
C LEU A 25 -7.17 8.83 -2.23
N SER A 26 -7.56 7.98 -1.28
CA SER A 26 -6.64 7.22 -0.42
C SER A 26 -6.64 5.73 -0.81
N LEU A 27 -5.46 5.15 -1.02
CA LEU A 27 -5.29 3.73 -1.35
C LEU A 27 -4.64 2.99 -0.19
N LEU A 28 -5.27 1.91 0.27
CA LEU A 28 -4.83 1.15 1.45
C LEU A 28 -4.61 -0.32 1.05
N ALA A 29 -3.34 -0.75 1.06
CA ALA A 29 -2.90 -2.03 0.50
C ALA A 29 -2.85 -3.19 1.50
N GLY A 30 -3.70 -3.19 2.53
CA GLY A 30 -3.83 -4.32 3.47
C GLY A 30 -2.83 -4.36 4.63
N ASP A 31 -2.91 -5.45 5.38
CA ASP A 31 -2.18 -5.75 6.62
C ASP A 31 -2.38 -4.70 7.71
N TYR A 32 -3.63 -4.49 8.08
CA TYR A 32 -4.10 -3.55 9.09
C TYR A 32 -3.86 -4.04 10.53
N GLY A 33 -2.78 -4.79 10.76
CA GLY A 33 -2.37 -5.20 12.10
C GLY A 33 -3.06 -6.45 12.63
N ASN A 34 -3.12 -7.51 11.81
CA ASN A 34 -3.56 -8.86 12.18
C ASN A 34 -4.99 -8.91 12.76
N GLU A 35 -5.99 -8.68 11.91
CA GLU A 35 -7.42 -8.71 12.28
C GLU A 35 -7.85 -7.58 13.25
N ASN A 36 -7.16 -6.44 13.23
CA ASN A 36 -7.52 -5.29 14.06
C ASN A 36 -8.78 -4.57 13.55
N VAL A 37 -9.94 -5.08 13.96
CA VAL A 37 -11.27 -4.54 13.59
C VAL A 37 -11.41 -3.05 13.95
N GLN A 38 -10.81 -2.61 15.07
CA GLN A 38 -10.89 -1.19 15.46
C GLN A 38 -10.14 -0.31 14.48
N LEU A 39 -8.99 -0.76 13.96
CA LEU A 39 -8.26 -0.03 12.93
C LEU A 39 -9.01 -0.02 11.60
N VAL A 40 -9.57 -1.16 11.17
CA VAL A 40 -10.36 -1.22 9.93
C VAL A 40 -11.60 -0.34 10.02
N LYS A 41 -12.29 -0.31 11.17
CA LYS A 41 -13.39 0.63 11.44
C LYS A 41 -12.90 2.09 11.34
N SER A 42 -11.74 2.38 11.89
CA SER A 42 -11.11 3.70 11.82
C SER A 42 -10.89 4.15 10.37
N ILE A 43 -10.45 3.23 9.51
CA ILE A 43 -10.28 3.43 8.08
C ILE A 43 -11.62 3.64 7.39
N SER A 44 -12.63 2.81 7.68
CA SER A 44 -13.96 2.92 7.07
C SER A 44 -14.63 4.25 7.38
N ASP A 45 -14.39 4.80 8.57
CA ASP A 45 -15.02 6.03 9.05
C ASP A 45 -14.39 7.32 8.45
N LEU A 46 -13.23 7.23 7.76
CA LEU A 46 -12.61 8.39 7.09
C LEU A 46 -13.56 9.06 6.08
N GLN A 47 -13.75 10.37 6.14
CA GLN A 47 -14.62 11.10 5.21
C GLN A 47 -13.88 11.54 3.94
N LEU A 48 -13.06 10.64 3.39
CA LEU A 48 -12.29 10.84 2.15
C LEU A 48 -12.60 9.70 1.19
N PRO A 49 -12.62 9.95 -0.13
CA PRO A 49 -12.67 8.86 -1.10
C PRO A 49 -11.50 7.91 -0.84
N LYS A 50 -11.81 6.61 -0.77
CA LYS A 50 -10.80 5.60 -0.45
C LYS A 50 -11.11 4.28 -1.14
N ALA A 51 -10.06 3.54 -1.44
CA ALA A 51 -10.11 2.13 -1.73
C ALA A 51 -9.22 1.39 -0.73
N ALA A 52 -9.70 0.26 -0.23
CA ALA A 52 -8.97 -0.59 0.70
C ALA A 52 -9.07 -2.04 0.23
N ILE A 53 -7.95 -2.73 0.25
CA ILE A 53 -7.88 -4.18 0.08
C ILE A 53 -7.35 -4.81 1.37
N LEU A 54 -7.76 -6.04 1.66
CA LEU A 54 -7.27 -6.80 2.79
C LEU A 54 -5.97 -7.53 2.42
N GLY A 55 -5.08 -7.66 3.40
CA GLY A 55 -3.85 -8.42 3.25
C GLY A 55 -3.91 -9.83 3.83
N ASN A 56 -2.86 -10.61 3.61
CA ASN A 56 -2.81 -11.98 4.15
C ASN A 56 -2.81 -11.99 5.68
N HIS A 57 -2.33 -10.92 6.33
CA HIS A 57 -2.39 -10.80 7.79
C HIS A 57 -3.79 -10.43 8.30
N ASP A 58 -4.67 -9.85 7.49
CA ASP A 58 -6.01 -9.41 7.92
C ASP A 58 -7.01 -10.56 8.08
N CYS A 59 -6.59 -11.78 7.82
CA CYS A 59 -7.37 -13.00 8.04
C CYS A 59 -6.48 -14.13 8.61
N TRP A 60 -5.33 -13.78 9.19
CA TRP A 60 -4.24 -14.68 9.59
C TRP A 60 -4.67 -15.89 10.46
N HIS A 61 -5.61 -15.71 11.38
CA HIS A 61 -6.07 -16.75 12.31
C HIS A 61 -7.28 -17.55 11.81
N THR A 62 -7.94 -17.09 10.74
CA THR A 62 -9.16 -17.72 10.22
C THR A 62 -8.85 -18.86 9.23
N HIS A 63 -7.59 -19.00 8.78
CA HIS A 63 -7.19 -20.03 7.81
C HIS A 63 -6.53 -21.22 8.50
N GLN A 64 -7.29 -22.29 8.67
CA GLN A 64 -6.70 -23.61 8.53
C GLN A 64 -6.79 -23.95 7.05
N PHE A 65 -5.74 -23.67 6.28
CA PHE A 65 -5.56 -24.20 4.91
C PHE A 65 -5.34 -25.73 4.98
N SER A 66 -6.30 -26.47 5.54
CA SER A 66 -6.22 -27.92 5.64
C SER A 66 -6.70 -28.52 4.33
N GLU A 67 -5.90 -29.36 3.70
CA GLU A 67 -6.26 -30.08 2.46
C GLU A 67 -7.54 -30.92 2.58
N LYS A 68 -7.99 -31.19 3.81
CA LYS A 68 -9.15 -32.04 4.12
C LYS A 68 -10.51 -31.32 4.12
N LYS A 69 -10.55 -29.99 4.00
CA LYS A 69 -11.80 -29.20 4.01
C LYS A 69 -11.64 -27.97 3.13
N ALA A 70 -12.70 -27.62 2.38
CA ALA A 70 -12.71 -26.36 1.63
C ALA A 70 -12.39 -25.20 2.60
N ASP A 71 -11.29 -24.51 2.32
CA ASP A 71 -10.86 -23.35 3.09
C ASP A 71 -11.96 -22.28 3.06
N ARG A 72 -12.21 -21.63 4.20
CA ARG A 72 -13.26 -20.62 4.34
C ARG A 72 -13.06 -19.46 3.37
N VAL A 73 -11.81 -19.14 3.00
CA VAL A 73 -11.55 -18.14 1.96
C VAL A 73 -11.91 -18.65 0.57
N ARG A 74 -11.60 -19.89 0.24
CA ARG A 74 -12.07 -20.50 -1.02
C ARG A 74 -13.59 -20.48 -1.15
N LEU A 75 -14.32 -20.84 -0.09
CA LEU A 75 -15.78 -20.77 -0.08
C LEU A 75 -16.32 -19.34 -0.26
N GLN A 76 -15.62 -18.32 0.24
CA GLN A 76 -15.98 -16.92 0.01
C GLN A 76 -15.73 -16.50 -1.43
N LEU A 77 -14.56 -16.83 -1.99
CA LEU A 77 -14.19 -16.56 -3.38
C LEU A 77 -15.17 -17.20 -4.37
N GLU A 78 -15.62 -18.43 -4.10
CA GLU A 78 -16.64 -19.11 -4.89
C GLU A 78 -17.97 -18.33 -4.94
N ARG A 79 -18.35 -17.64 -3.85
CA ARG A 79 -19.55 -16.76 -3.85
C ARG A 79 -19.41 -15.54 -4.75
N TYR A 80 -18.18 -15.09 -5.00
CA TYR A 80 -17.88 -14.04 -5.96
C TYR A 80 -17.62 -14.59 -7.38
N GLY A 81 -17.71 -15.91 -7.57
CA GLY A 81 -17.47 -16.60 -8.83
C GLY A 81 -15.98 -16.70 -9.19
N VAL A 82 -15.09 -16.69 -8.19
CA VAL A 82 -13.64 -16.90 -8.35
C VAL A 82 -13.31 -18.31 -7.89
N ASN A 83 -12.97 -19.19 -8.82
CA ASN A 83 -12.70 -20.62 -8.54
C ASN A 83 -11.22 -21.00 -8.67
N ASP A 84 -10.45 -20.20 -9.40
CA ASP A 84 -9.03 -20.37 -9.67
C ASP A 84 -8.39 -19.02 -10.06
N MET A 85 -7.08 -19.04 -10.31
CA MET A 85 -6.32 -17.84 -10.71
C MET A 85 -6.77 -17.26 -12.05
N ALA A 86 -7.20 -18.09 -13.00
CA ALA A 86 -7.69 -17.60 -14.29
C ALA A 86 -9.02 -16.87 -14.15
N GLY A 87 -9.93 -17.39 -13.30
CA GLY A 87 -11.17 -16.74 -12.93
C GLY A 87 -10.95 -15.45 -12.15
N SER A 88 -9.95 -15.41 -11.26
CA SER A 88 -9.52 -14.19 -10.58
C SER A 88 -9.04 -13.13 -11.58
N ALA A 89 -8.11 -13.50 -12.46
CA ALA A 89 -7.60 -12.62 -13.52
C ALA A 89 -8.72 -12.07 -14.39
N LYS A 90 -9.66 -12.93 -14.79
CA LYS A 90 -10.83 -12.52 -15.57
C LYS A 90 -11.71 -11.52 -14.83
N LYS A 91 -11.91 -11.67 -13.53
CA LYS A 91 -12.70 -10.71 -12.73
C LYS A 91 -12.03 -9.34 -12.65
N ILE A 92 -10.70 -9.31 -12.48
CA ILE A 92 -9.91 -8.08 -12.52
C ILE A 92 -10.03 -7.42 -13.90
N TYR A 93 -9.83 -8.20 -14.97
CA TYR A 93 -9.99 -7.75 -16.36
C TYR A 93 -11.38 -7.16 -16.62
N ASP A 94 -12.45 -7.92 -16.33
CA ASP A 94 -13.83 -7.50 -16.64
C ASP A 94 -14.19 -6.19 -15.89
N ALA A 95 -13.71 -6.04 -14.65
CA ALA A 95 -13.92 -4.83 -13.87
C ALA A 95 -13.20 -3.61 -14.47
N ALA A 96 -11.94 -3.77 -14.88
CA ALA A 96 -11.16 -2.68 -15.47
C ALA A 96 -11.60 -2.34 -16.90
N ALA A 97 -11.93 -3.34 -17.72
CA ALA A 97 -12.44 -3.18 -19.08
C ALA A 97 -13.80 -2.47 -19.11
N GLY A 98 -14.58 -2.59 -18.03
CA GLY A 98 -15.85 -1.88 -17.85
C GLY A 98 -15.71 -0.41 -17.42
N ALA A 99 -14.47 0.11 -17.28
CA ALA A 99 -14.26 1.52 -16.97
C ALA A 99 -14.83 2.43 -18.08
N PRO A 100 -15.41 3.60 -17.73
CA PRO A 100 -15.90 4.54 -18.74
C PRO A 100 -14.81 4.97 -19.72
N GLU A 101 -15.17 5.14 -20.98
CA GLU A 101 -14.24 5.59 -22.02
C GLU A 101 -13.61 6.94 -21.65
N GLY A 102 -12.30 7.07 -21.88
CA GLY A 102 -11.51 8.24 -21.51
C GLY A 102 -11.03 8.28 -20.06
N ASN A 103 -11.50 7.39 -19.18
CA ASN A 103 -11.00 7.28 -17.82
C ASN A 103 -9.75 6.38 -17.76
N SER A 104 -8.82 6.74 -16.87
CA SER A 104 -7.71 5.86 -16.48
C SER A 104 -8.12 4.97 -15.31
N VAL A 105 -7.55 3.76 -15.26
CA VAL A 105 -7.76 2.79 -14.19
C VAL A 105 -6.51 2.70 -13.32
N VAL A 106 -6.67 2.90 -12.02
CA VAL A 106 -5.64 2.59 -11.03
C VAL A 106 -6.01 1.27 -10.36
N LEU A 107 -5.10 0.29 -10.41
CA LEU A 107 -5.30 -0.99 -9.75
C LEU A 107 -4.71 -0.96 -8.35
N LEU A 108 -5.47 -1.45 -7.36
CA LEU A 108 -5.02 -1.65 -5.99
C LEU A 108 -5.04 -3.15 -5.68
N ALA A 109 -3.89 -3.67 -5.26
CA ALA A 109 -3.72 -5.05 -4.83
C ALA A 109 -3.01 -5.11 -3.48
N HIS A 110 -3.04 -6.27 -2.82
CA HIS A 110 -2.24 -6.47 -1.62
C HIS A 110 -0.78 -6.78 -1.96
N ASN A 111 -0.55 -7.60 -2.98
CA ASN A 111 0.77 -7.95 -3.49
C ASN A 111 0.88 -7.56 -4.98
N GLY A 112 2.11 -7.43 -5.48
CA GLY A 112 2.36 -7.02 -6.86
C GLY A 112 2.21 -8.19 -7.84
N PRO A 113 2.19 -7.95 -9.16
CA PRO A 113 2.11 -9.03 -10.14
C PRO A 113 3.42 -9.82 -10.19
N THR A 114 3.33 -11.08 -10.63
CA THR A 114 4.53 -11.84 -11.06
C THR A 114 5.21 -11.17 -12.26
N GLY A 115 6.47 -11.56 -12.51
CA GLY A 115 7.32 -10.99 -13.56
C GLY A 115 8.19 -9.82 -13.08
N LEU A 116 8.05 -9.40 -11.82
CA LEU A 116 8.75 -8.27 -11.21
C LEU A 116 9.64 -8.67 -10.01
N GLY A 117 9.98 -9.95 -9.88
CA GLY A 117 10.71 -10.51 -8.74
C GLY A 117 11.94 -11.36 -9.09
N SER A 118 12.63 -11.05 -10.20
CA SER A 118 13.77 -11.84 -10.69
C SER A 118 14.95 -11.91 -9.71
N ARG A 119 15.13 -10.86 -8.92
CA ARG A 119 16.11 -10.73 -7.83
C ARG A 119 15.38 -10.51 -6.52
N MET A 120 16.03 -10.86 -5.41
CA MET A 120 15.43 -10.69 -4.08
C MET A 120 15.10 -9.24 -3.71
N ASP A 121 15.85 -8.26 -4.26
CA ASP A 121 15.67 -6.84 -4.03
C ASP A 121 14.71 -6.17 -5.03
N ASP A 122 14.22 -6.91 -6.03
CA ASP A 122 13.18 -6.42 -6.93
C ASP A 122 11.84 -6.24 -6.20
N ILE A 123 10.93 -5.47 -6.78
CA ILE A 123 9.69 -5.04 -6.13
C ILE A 123 8.80 -6.21 -5.66
N CYS A 124 8.80 -7.33 -6.38
CA CYS A 124 8.11 -8.59 -6.01
C CYS A 124 9.07 -9.74 -5.63
N GLY A 125 10.35 -9.45 -5.40
CA GLY A 125 11.38 -10.46 -5.13
C GLY A 125 11.28 -11.10 -3.74
N ARG A 126 11.17 -12.42 -3.66
CA ARG A 126 11.12 -13.12 -2.36
C ARG A 126 12.47 -13.10 -1.68
N ASP A 127 12.55 -12.44 -0.54
CA ASP A 127 13.79 -12.18 0.16
C ASP A 127 13.94 -12.93 1.49
N TRP A 128 12.95 -13.68 1.97
CA TRP A 128 13.07 -14.48 3.20
C TRP A 128 13.48 -15.94 2.97
N VAL A 129 13.54 -16.40 1.72
CA VAL A 129 13.96 -17.76 1.36
C VAL A 129 14.99 -17.70 0.24
N PRO A 130 16.20 -18.27 0.42
CA PRO A 130 17.22 -18.29 -0.63
C PRO A 130 16.71 -18.93 -1.92
N GLY A 131 16.92 -18.26 -3.06
CA GLY A 131 16.55 -18.77 -4.38
C GLY A 131 15.05 -18.86 -4.66
N ALA A 132 14.20 -18.23 -3.83
CA ALA A 132 12.75 -18.40 -3.95
C ALA A 132 12.09 -17.58 -5.07
N GLY A 133 12.85 -16.72 -5.75
CA GLY A 133 12.42 -16.03 -6.97
C GLY A 133 11.27 -15.04 -6.74
N ASP A 134 10.36 -15.00 -7.70
CA ASP A 134 9.24 -14.07 -7.73
C ASP A 134 8.14 -14.47 -6.73
N HIS A 135 7.63 -13.51 -5.97
CA HIS A 135 6.53 -13.68 -5.04
C HIS A 135 5.23 -13.02 -5.49
N GLY A 136 5.18 -12.46 -6.68
CA GLY A 136 4.00 -11.75 -7.18
C GLY A 136 2.79 -12.65 -7.41
N ASP A 137 1.68 -12.01 -7.73
CA ASP A 137 0.38 -12.62 -7.98
C ASP A 137 0.17 -12.82 -9.51
N PRO A 138 0.04 -14.07 -9.98
CA PRO A 138 -0.05 -14.38 -11.41
C PRO A 138 -1.37 -14.00 -12.07
N ASP A 139 -2.44 -13.89 -11.29
CA ASP A 139 -3.73 -13.42 -11.78
C ASP A 139 -3.69 -11.91 -12.09
N LEU A 140 -3.00 -11.12 -11.27
CA LEU A 140 -2.77 -9.69 -11.52
C LEU A 140 -1.88 -9.46 -12.74
N GLU A 141 -0.77 -10.21 -12.88
CA GLU A 141 0.09 -10.13 -14.08
C GLU A 141 -0.74 -10.36 -15.34
N ARG A 142 -1.51 -11.46 -15.35
CA ARG A 142 -2.34 -11.84 -16.47
C ARG A 142 -3.39 -10.79 -16.79
N ALA A 143 -4.12 -10.29 -15.79
CA ALA A 143 -5.16 -9.30 -16.00
C ALA A 143 -4.61 -8.00 -16.62
N VAL A 144 -3.48 -7.50 -16.10
CA VAL A 144 -2.83 -6.29 -16.63
C VAL A 144 -2.36 -6.52 -18.07
N SER A 145 -1.70 -7.66 -18.34
CA SER A 145 -1.22 -7.99 -19.69
C SER A 145 -2.36 -8.11 -20.70
N ASP A 146 -3.45 -8.78 -20.32
CA ASP A 146 -4.62 -8.96 -21.18
C ASP A 146 -5.33 -7.62 -21.44
N LEU A 147 -5.48 -6.75 -20.43
CA LEU A 147 -6.04 -5.41 -20.60
C LEU A 147 -5.20 -4.55 -21.56
N GLN A 148 -3.88 -4.54 -21.39
CA GLN A 148 -2.95 -3.77 -22.22
C GLN A 148 -2.93 -4.25 -23.67
N ARG A 149 -3.18 -5.55 -23.91
CA ARG A 149 -3.16 -6.16 -25.24
C ARG A 149 -4.49 -6.03 -25.97
N GLU A 150 -5.60 -6.15 -25.25
CA GLU A 150 -6.93 -6.35 -25.85
C GLU A 150 -7.84 -5.12 -25.76
N THR A 151 -7.48 -4.13 -24.94
CA THR A 151 -8.30 -2.94 -24.69
C THR A 151 -7.52 -1.65 -24.88
N GLY A 152 -8.23 -0.52 -24.97
CA GLY A 152 -7.64 0.82 -24.90
C GLY A 152 -7.60 1.43 -23.49
N VAL A 153 -7.84 0.63 -22.45
CA VAL A 153 -7.87 1.13 -21.06
C VAL A 153 -6.46 1.55 -20.63
N SER A 154 -6.33 2.80 -20.20
CA SER A 154 -5.08 3.31 -19.61
C SER A 154 -4.94 2.83 -18.18
N ILE A 155 -3.81 2.18 -17.86
CA ILE A 155 -3.45 1.74 -16.51
C ILE A 155 -2.15 2.44 -16.09
N PRO A 156 -2.19 3.73 -15.72
CA PRO A 156 -0.97 4.47 -15.40
C PRO A 156 -0.31 4.00 -14.11
N LEU A 157 -1.06 3.36 -13.22
CA LEU A 157 -0.57 3.00 -11.88
C LEU A 157 -1.19 1.70 -11.37
N VAL A 158 -0.33 0.81 -10.87
CA VAL A 158 -0.70 -0.36 -10.07
C VAL A 158 -0.05 -0.22 -8.70
N VAL A 159 -0.86 -0.10 -7.65
CA VAL A 159 -0.40 0.08 -6.27
C VAL A 159 -0.59 -1.21 -5.48
N PHE A 160 0.43 -1.61 -4.74
CA PHE A 160 0.37 -2.78 -3.86
C PHE A 160 1.22 -2.62 -2.60
N GLY A 161 1.17 -3.63 -1.74
CA GLY A 161 1.91 -3.73 -0.49
C GLY A 161 2.65 -5.06 -0.36
N HIS A 162 2.51 -5.70 0.80
CA HIS A 162 3.11 -7.02 1.16
C HIS A 162 4.64 -7.05 1.23
N MET A 163 5.31 -6.74 0.12
CA MET A 163 6.76 -6.87 -0.04
C MET A 163 7.48 -5.72 0.66
N HIS A 164 7.87 -5.90 1.93
CA HIS A 164 8.44 -4.82 2.74
C HIS A 164 9.67 -4.15 2.11
N LYS A 165 9.77 -2.81 2.29
CA LYS A 165 10.90 -1.99 1.84
C LYS A 165 12.23 -2.45 2.41
N SER A 166 12.28 -2.77 3.70
CA SER A 166 13.47 -3.33 4.33
C SER A 166 13.53 -4.82 4.06
N LEU A 167 14.62 -5.28 3.46
CA LEU A 167 14.81 -6.70 3.19
C LEU A 167 15.07 -7.48 4.49
N ALA A 168 14.58 -8.72 4.52
CA ALA A 168 14.74 -9.67 5.59
C ALA A 168 16.22 -9.84 5.95
N TYR A 169 16.48 -10.02 7.25
CA TYR A 169 17.82 -10.23 7.81
C TYR A 169 18.80 -9.07 7.52
N GLY A 170 18.30 -7.85 7.32
CA GLY A 170 19.14 -6.66 7.17
C GLY A 170 19.89 -6.60 5.83
N ARG A 171 19.35 -7.23 4.78
CA ARG A 171 20.00 -7.32 3.46
C ARG A 171 19.87 -6.08 2.57
N GLY A 172 19.44 -4.95 3.13
CA GLY A 172 19.30 -3.68 2.43
C GLY A 172 17.86 -3.34 2.11
N LEU A 173 17.65 -2.61 1.01
CA LEU A 173 16.36 -2.05 0.63
C LEU A 173 15.86 -2.63 -0.68
N ARG A 174 14.55 -2.80 -0.76
CA ARG A 174 13.80 -3.22 -1.94
C ARG A 174 13.58 -2.03 -2.89
N LYS A 175 13.56 -2.32 -4.19
CA LYS A 175 13.05 -1.38 -5.19
C LYS A 175 11.56 -1.18 -4.98
N MET A 176 11.14 0.06 -4.73
CA MET A 176 9.73 0.37 -4.43
C MET A 176 8.90 0.75 -5.68
N ILE A 177 9.57 0.91 -6.82
CA ILE A 177 8.92 1.17 -8.11
C ILE A 177 9.47 0.25 -9.21
N ALA A 178 8.63 -0.11 -10.16
CA ALA A 178 9.01 -0.75 -11.41
C ALA A 178 8.17 -0.19 -12.57
N PHE A 179 8.67 -0.33 -13.80
CA PHE A 179 8.02 0.20 -15.00
C PHE A 179 7.58 -0.97 -15.89
N GLY A 180 6.33 -0.91 -16.33
CA GLY A 180 5.73 -1.87 -17.25
C GLY A 180 5.64 -1.35 -18.68
N ALA A 181 4.94 -2.11 -19.52
CA ALA A 181 4.53 -1.64 -20.84
C ALA A 181 3.53 -0.48 -20.72
N ASN A 182 3.37 0.29 -21.80
CA ASN A 182 2.39 1.38 -21.93
C ASN A 182 2.46 2.41 -20.76
N ASP A 183 3.67 2.72 -20.31
CA ASP A 183 3.96 3.67 -19.22
C ASP A 183 3.30 3.34 -17.87
N THR A 184 2.85 2.10 -17.66
CA THR A 184 2.34 1.64 -16.37
C THR A 184 3.45 1.66 -15.31
N ILE A 185 3.21 2.35 -14.19
CA ILE A 185 4.11 2.31 -13.02
C ILE A 185 3.55 1.35 -11.97
N TYR A 186 4.39 0.42 -11.53
CA TYR A 186 4.13 -0.45 -10.39
C TYR A 186 4.72 0.19 -9.15
N LEU A 187 3.90 0.40 -8.12
CA LEU A 187 4.27 1.08 -6.89
C LEU A 187 3.98 0.20 -5.68
N ASN A 188 5.01 -0.07 -4.90
CA ASN A 188 4.90 -0.76 -3.63
C ASN A 188 4.93 0.25 -2.47
N GLY A 189 3.86 0.26 -1.66
CA GLY A 189 3.70 1.14 -0.49
C GLY A 189 4.06 0.49 0.85
N ALA A 190 4.72 -0.67 0.87
CA ALA A 190 5.00 -1.45 2.07
C ALA A 190 6.23 -0.96 2.86
N VAL A 191 6.14 0.25 3.44
CA VAL A 191 7.13 0.77 4.39
C VAL A 191 6.81 0.27 5.80
N VAL A 192 7.68 -0.56 6.38
CA VAL A 192 7.51 -1.16 7.72
C VAL A 192 8.80 -1.01 8.55
N PRO A 193 8.73 -0.51 9.80
CA PRO A 193 7.52 -0.04 10.49
C PRO A 193 7.00 1.27 9.87
N ARG A 194 5.68 1.39 9.72
CA ARG A 194 5.03 2.59 9.17
C ARG A 194 4.97 3.75 10.17
N VAL A 195 5.22 3.47 11.45
CA VAL A 195 5.28 4.45 12.54
C VAL A 195 6.61 4.26 13.28
N ARG A 196 7.39 5.32 13.39
CA ARG A 196 8.59 5.42 14.23
C ARG A 196 8.26 6.28 15.44
N TYR A 197 8.71 5.88 16.62
CA TYR A 197 8.56 6.66 17.84
C TYR A 197 9.85 7.46 18.07
N ALA A 198 9.73 8.76 18.35
CA ALA A 198 10.89 9.53 18.80
C ALA A 198 11.39 8.95 20.13
N GLN A 199 12.70 8.71 20.25
CA GLN A 199 13.28 8.34 21.54
C GLN A 199 13.02 9.49 22.53
N ALA A 200 12.51 9.16 23.72
CA ALA A 200 12.43 10.14 24.80
C ALA A 200 13.87 10.55 25.17
N SER A 201 14.26 11.79 24.86
CA SER A 201 15.51 12.32 25.40
C SER A 201 15.37 12.37 26.93
N PRO A 202 16.38 11.92 27.72
CA PRO A 202 16.31 11.93 29.19
C PRO A 202 16.14 13.34 29.80
N SER A 203 16.33 14.40 29.01
CA SER A 203 16.06 15.79 29.42
C SER A 203 14.57 16.15 29.51
N TYR A 204 13.66 15.35 28.94
CA TYR A 204 12.22 15.61 28.99
C TYR A 204 11.55 15.22 30.33
N GLU A 205 12.23 14.45 31.18
CA GLU A 205 11.67 14.02 32.47
C GLU A 205 11.92 15.01 33.61
N GLN A 206 12.91 15.92 33.49
CA GLN A 206 13.31 16.77 34.62
C GLN A 206 12.42 18.00 34.87
N ASN A 207 11.49 18.33 33.98
CA ASN A 207 10.60 19.49 34.14
C ASN A 207 9.15 19.15 33.72
N ARG A 208 8.45 18.28 34.47
CA ARG A 208 7.01 18.04 34.22
C ARG A 208 6.14 18.23 35.47
N PRO A 209 5.02 18.98 35.35
CA PRO A 209 3.93 18.95 36.30
C PRO A 209 3.21 17.60 36.23
N GLU A 210 2.83 17.06 37.39
CA GLU A 210 2.06 15.81 37.52
C GLU A 210 0.74 15.90 36.74
N GLY A 211 0.45 14.92 35.88
CA GLY A 211 -0.87 14.72 35.26
C GLY A 211 -0.99 14.90 33.74
N SER A 212 0.06 15.30 33.02
CA SER A 212 0.01 15.45 31.56
C SER A 212 0.54 14.21 30.83
N VAL A 213 -0.36 13.36 30.32
CA VAL A 213 0.00 12.25 29.40
C VAL A 213 0.24 12.85 28.00
N LEU A 214 1.37 13.54 27.83
CA LEU A 214 1.83 13.94 26.50
C LEU A 214 2.27 12.68 25.73
N VAL A 215 1.46 12.27 24.77
CA VAL A 215 1.79 11.23 23.79
C VAL A 215 3.07 11.65 23.07
N ALA A 216 4.10 10.80 23.11
CA ALA A 216 5.37 11.07 22.45
C ALA A 216 5.16 11.30 20.94
N PRO A 217 5.91 12.22 20.30
CA PRO A 217 5.84 12.43 18.87
C PRO A 217 6.11 11.14 18.10
N THR A 218 5.39 10.94 17.00
CA THR A 218 5.56 9.80 16.10
C THR A 218 5.82 10.27 14.68
N SER A 219 6.81 9.69 14.01
CA SER A 219 7.02 9.86 12.58
C SER A 219 6.29 8.77 11.82
N ARG A 220 5.59 9.12 10.73
CA ARG A 220 4.67 8.22 10.03
C ARG A 220 4.89 8.27 8.53
N ALA A 221 5.05 7.11 7.91
CA ALA A 221 5.33 6.98 6.49
C ALA A 221 4.06 6.99 5.64
N PHE A 222 4.12 7.73 4.53
CA PHE A 222 3.13 7.74 3.47
C PHE A 222 3.81 7.71 2.11
N THR A 223 3.06 7.32 1.09
CA THR A 223 3.47 7.47 -0.30
C THR A 223 2.45 8.38 -0.98
N ILE A 224 2.94 9.46 -1.58
CA ILE A 224 2.13 10.44 -2.29
C ILE A 224 2.38 10.25 -3.79
N VAL A 225 1.30 10.17 -4.55
CA VAL A 225 1.34 10.07 -6.01
C VAL A 225 0.59 11.26 -6.58
N ASP A 226 1.26 12.03 -7.42
CA ASP A 226 0.66 13.10 -8.20
C ASP A 226 0.25 12.49 -9.55
N LEU A 227 -1.06 12.53 -9.85
CA LEU A 227 -1.63 12.10 -11.12
C LEU A 227 -2.20 13.32 -11.85
N SER A 228 -1.85 13.49 -13.12
CA SER A 228 -2.39 14.54 -13.99
C SER A 228 -2.65 13.98 -15.37
N GLU A 229 -3.80 14.33 -15.97
CA GLU A 229 -4.15 13.95 -17.35
C GLU A 229 -3.98 12.44 -17.66
N GLY A 230 -4.30 11.58 -16.68
CA GLY A 230 -4.20 10.13 -16.82
C GLY A 230 -2.76 9.58 -16.76
N ARG A 231 -1.79 10.38 -16.29
CA ARG A 231 -0.38 10.00 -16.13
C ARG A 231 0.10 10.25 -14.70
N VAL A 232 1.09 9.48 -14.28
CA VAL A 232 1.84 9.73 -13.03
C VAL A 232 2.86 10.84 -13.28
N GLU A 233 2.76 11.92 -12.51
CA GLU A 233 3.68 13.06 -12.58
C GLU A 233 4.81 12.95 -11.54
N LYS A 234 4.50 12.41 -10.37
CA LYS A 234 5.46 12.28 -9.28
C LYS A 234 5.05 11.18 -8.32
N ILE A 235 6.02 10.46 -7.78
CA ILE A 235 5.84 9.56 -6.64
C ILE A 235 6.85 9.96 -5.57
N SER A 236 6.39 10.15 -4.35
CA SER A 236 7.23 10.51 -3.21
C SER A 236 6.89 9.65 -2.00
N GLU A 237 7.91 9.12 -1.34
CA GLU A 237 7.78 8.61 0.03
C GLU A 237 8.00 9.78 0.99
N VAL A 238 7.07 9.97 1.93
CA VAL A 238 7.14 11.05 2.92
C VAL A 238 7.04 10.50 4.34
N TRP A 239 7.80 11.10 5.24
CA TRP A 239 7.67 10.90 6.68
C TRP A 239 7.09 12.16 7.30
N VAL A 240 5.97 12.01 8.01
CA VAL A 240 5.28 13.10 8.68
C VAL A 240 5.41 12.93 10.18
N LEU A 241 6.05 13.90 10.84
CA LEU A 241 6.10 13.95 12.29
C LEU A 241 4.74 14.41 12.82
N VAL A 242 4.22 13.70 13.82
CA VAL A 242 2.95 13.99 14.49
C VAL A 242 3.20 14.18 15.97
N SER A 243 2.91 15.38 16.48
CA SER A 243 3.07 15.77 17.88
C SER A 243 1.79 16.46 18.37
N GLY A 244 0.92 15.69 19.02
CA GLY A 244 -0.42 16.15 19.40
C GLY A 244 -1.24 16.57 18.17
N ALA A 245 -1.65 17.84 18.13
CA ALA A 245 -2.38 18.41 16.99
C ALA A 245 -1.46 18.93 15.88
N ARG A 246 -0.14 19.03 16.13
CA ARG A 246 0.83 19.54 15.15
C ARG A 246 1.34 18.40 14.29
N THR A 247 1.51 18.72 13.02
CA THR A 247 2.12 17.83 12.04
C THR A 247 3.07 18.60 11.15
N GLU A 248 4.18 17.97 10.77
CA GLU A 248 5.21 18.56 9.91
C GLU A 248 5.83 17.50 9.00
N LEU A 249 6.25 17.91 7.81
CA LEU A 249 6.99 17.04 6.90
C LEU A 249 8.42 16.93 7.44
N GLU A 250 8.81 15.73 7.83
CA GLU A 250 10.13 15.44 8.38
C GLU A 250 11.11 15.06 7.25
N GLU A 251 10.67 14.20 6.33
CA GLU A 251 11.49 13.69 5.23
C GLU A 251 10.62 13.50 3.98
N GLU A 252 11.18 13.80 2.80
CA GLU A 252 10.60 13.46 1.51
C GLU A 252 11.68 12.85 0.61
N THR A 253 11.40 11.67 0.09
CA THR A 253 12.20 11.00 -0.94
C THR A 253 11.39 10.89 -2.21
N ILE A 254 11.82 11.57 -3.28
CA ILE A 254 11.20 11.45 -4.60
C ILE A 254 11.64 10.13 -5.23
N LEU A 255 10.68 9.22 -5.43
CA LEU A 255 10.91 7.92 -6.08
C LEU A 255 10.82 8.04 -7.60
N TYR A 256 9.92 8.88 -8.09
CA TYR A 256 9.72 9.13 -9.51
C TYR A 256 9.29 10.58 -9.73
N LYS A 257 9.70 11.14 -10.87
CA LYS A 257 9.22 12.41 -11.38
C LYS A 257 9.21 12.36 -12.89
N HIS A 258 8.08 12.70 -13.49
CA HIS A 258 7.95 12.75 -14.93
C HIS A 258 8.95 13.76 -15.51
N PRO A 259 9.73 13.39 -16.55
CA PRO A 259 10.62 14.32 -17.23
C PRO A 259 9.82 15.52 -17.73
N ARG A 260 10.26 16.74 -17.42
CA ARG A 260 9.71 17.93 -18.10
C ARG A 260 10.27 17.93 -19.50
N GLU A 261 9.43 17.94 -20.52
CA GLU A 261 9.89 18.25 -21.87
C GLU A 261 10.46 19.67 -21.84
N HIS A 262 11.76 19.80 -22.11
CA HIS A 262 12.36 21.11 -22.34
C HIS A 262 11.81 21.62 -23.66
N MET A 263 10.82 22.52 -23.60
CA MET A 263 10.45 23.38 -24.72
C MET A 263 11.60 24.35 -25.06
#